data_AF-A0YSL2-F1
#
_entry.id   AF-A0YSL2-F1
#
_cell.length_a   1.000
_cell.length_b   1.000
_cell.length_c   1.000
_cell.angle_alpha   90.00
_cell.angle_beta   90.00
_cell.angle_gamma   90.00
#
_symmetry.space_group_name_H-M   'P 1'
#
loop_
_entity.id
_entity.type
_entity.pdbx_description
1 polymer ?
#
loop_
_entity_poly.entity_id
_entity_poly.type
_entity_poly.pdbx_seq_one_letter_code
_entity_poly.pdbx_strand_id
1 'polypeptide(L)'
;MVLTPDSSGLRLIGDASSETVFVTSQQATDFPEGIFMLEGDDTVTGSSLNDLIYGNQGEDLIDGGLGGNDTIYGGQGKDLLGSTSGDNILLGNFDNDLLTGGAGNDQLFGGQGDDLIGGEGGGNDTLSGDLGRDIILGRNTLFSDTNRKLYLLQAEPNVFNVNSADLIGNFLVGVDQFGLTGGLTANDIALEEIQNVSITINFDGNQAFQDLIGILDPSSSTLFSGLNGSISGTLIREASTGTMIGVVADVTPEQLQNSFITV
;
A
#
# COMPACT_ATOMS: atom_id res chain seq x y z
N MET A 1 8.55 17.57 19.54
CA MET A 1 8.28 17.40 20.98
C MET A 1 9.13 16.22 21.48
N VAL A 2 9.16 15.90 22.78
CA VAL A 2 9.78 14.66 23.29
C VAL A 2 8.65 13.73 23.72
N LEU A 3 8.50 12.61 23.02
CA LEU A 3 7.59 11.53 23.40
C LEU A 3 7.83 11.10 24.85
N THR A 4 6.78 10.67 25.54
CA THR A 4 6.87 10.27 26.95
C THR A 4 6.69 8.76 27.12
N PRO A 5 7.38 8.11 28.07
CA PRO A 5 7.07 6.73 28.41
C PRO A 5 5.66 6.59 28.99
N ASP A 6 4.94 5.56 28.60
CA ASP A 6 3.68 5.19 29.24
C ASP A 6 3.89 4.61 30.66
N SER A 7 2.80 4.26 31.35
CA SER A 7 2.88 3.71 32.71
C SER A 7 3.56 2.33 32.79
N SER A 8 3.58 1.56 31.70
CA SER A 8 4.30 0.29 31.65
C SER A 8 5.81 0.49 31.47
N GLY A 9 6.21 1.65 30.93
CA GLY A 9 7.58 1.95 30.56
C GLY A 9 8.05 1.18 29.32
N LEU A 10 7.14 0.54 28.59
CA LEU A 10 7.43 -0.27 27.41
C LEU A 10 7.02 0.43 26.10
N ARG A 11 6.29 1.55 26.19
CA ARG A 11 5.82 2.34 25.03
C ARG A 11 6.28 3.78 25.13
N LEU A 12 6.54 4.40 23.98
CA LEU A 12 6.60 5.85 23.86
C LEU A 12 5.28 6.37 23.31
N ILE A 13 4.75 7.42 23.95
CA ILE A 13 3.48 8.03 23.60
C ILE A 13 3.66 9.53 23.29
N GLY A 14 3.02 9.96 22.20
CA GLY A 14 2.83 11.37 21.80
C GLY A 14 1.75 12.04 22.63
N ASP A 15 1.26 13.19 22.16
CA ASP A 15 0.09 13.83 22.74
C ASP A 15 -1.03 14.09 21.72
N ALA A 16 -1.75 15.20 21.81
CA ALA A 16 -2.86 15.52 20.91
C ALA A 16 -2.47 16.60 19.89
N SER A 17 -1.18 16.81 19.70
CA SER A 17 -0.62 17.85 18.85
C SER A 17 0.20 17.24 17.74
N SER A 18 0.27 17.88 16.58
CA SER A 18 1.19 17.47 15.53
C SER A 18 2.64 17.52 15.99
N GLU A 19 3.34 16.40 15.83
CA GLU A 19 4.68 16.18 16.30
C GLU A 19 5.62 15.75 15.18
N THR A 20 6.91 16.04 15.37
CA THR A 20 7.97 15.54 14.50
C THR A 20 8.94 14.76 15.35
N VAL A 21 9.08 13.48 15.03
CA VAL A 21 9.79 12.48 15.82
C VAL A 21 10.85 11.79 14.98
N PHE A 22 12.05 11.67 15.55
CA PHE A 22 13.09 10.78 15.05
C PHE A 22 13.35 9.71 16.10
N VAL A 23 13.01 8.47 15.80
CA VAL A 23 13.19 7.33 16.70
C VAL A 23 14.64 6.88 16.64
N THR A 24 15.31 6.93 17.78
CA THR A 24 16.68 6.40 17.89
C THR A 24 16.65 4.88 18.14
N SER A 25 17.72 4.17 17.76
CA SER A 25 17.84 2.74 18.04
C SER A 25 17.74 2.40 19.55
N GLN A 26 18.16 3.34 20.42
CA GLN A 26 18.00 3.18 21.86
C GLN A 26 16.53 3.23 22.27
N GLN A 27 15.73 4.15 21.69
CA GLN A 27 14.30 4.21 21.93
C GLN A 27 13.58 2.96 21.39
N ALA A 28 13.90 2.50 20.19
CA ALA A 28 13.35 1.25 19.64
C ALA A 28 13.64 0.04 20.56
N THR A 29 14.82 0.03 21.21
CA THR A 29 15.20 -1.05 22.15
C THR A 29 14.54 -0.90 23.53
N ASP A 30 14.45 0.32 24.05
CA ASP A 30 13.91 0.60 25.39
C ASP A 30 12.39 0.51 25.44
N PHE A 31 11.72 0.71 24.30
CA PHE A 31 10.26 0.74 24.18
C PHE A 31 9.77 -0.30 23.15
N PRO A 32 9.94 -1.61 23.46
CA PRO A 32 9.68 -2.69 22.51
C PRO A 32 8.19 -2.90 22.21
N GLU A 33 7.28 -2.28 22.96
CA GLU A 33 5.84 -2.30 22.64
C GLU A 33 5.44 -1.17 21.68
N GLY A 34 6.37 -0.32 21.26
CA GLY A 34 6.20 0.60 20.14
C GLY A 34 6.07 2.07 20.50
N ILE A 35 5.96 2.86 19.44
CA ILE A 35 5.74 4.30 19.43
C ILE A 35 4.28 4.56 19.03
N PHE A 36 3.55 5.34 19.83
CA PHE A 36 2.15 5.69 19.60
C PHE A 36 2.02 7.20 19.53
N MET A 37 1.59 7.74 18.39
CA MET A 37 1.52 9.19 18.18
C MET A 37 0.21 9.82 18.70
N LEU A 38 -0.86 9.02 18.80
CA LEU A 38 -2.17 9.37 19.37
C LEU A 38 -3.05 10.29 18.51
N GLU A 39 -2.99 11.61 18.66
CA GLU A 39 -3.76 12.53 17.81
C GLU A 39 -2.87 13.62 17.23
N GLY A 40 -3.16 14.06 16.02
CA GLY A 40 -2.46 15.15 15.35
C GLY A 40 -1.87 14.66 14.04
N ASP A 41 -1.58 15.59 13.13
CA ASP A 41 -0.91 15.23 11.87
C ASP A 41 0.59 15.09 12.15
N ASP A 42 1.07 13.87 12.35
CA ASP A 42 2.41 13.59 12.85
C ASP A 42 3.42 13.31 11.74
N THR A 43 4.70 13.50 12.06
CA THR A 43 5.81 13.11 11.18
C THR A 43 6.79 12.26 11.97
N VAL A 44 6.92 11.00 11.61
CA VAL A 44 7.79 10.04 12.29
C VAL A 44 8.82 9.48 11.30
N THR A 45 10.08 9.53 11.70
CA THR A 45 11.15 8.72 11.09
C THR A 45 11.60 7.69 12.10
N GLY A 46 11.45 6.42 11.75
CA GLY A 46 11.90 5.26 12.48
C GLY A 46 13.43 5.19 12.54
N SER A 47 13.91 4.12 13.16
CA SER A 47 15.31 3.93 13.48
C SER A 47 16.02 3.14 12.37
N SER A 48 17.03 2.36 12.74
CA SER A 48 17.69 1.39 11.86
C SER A 48 17.50 -0.04 12.36
N LEU A 49 16.57 -0.22 13.31
CA LEU A 49 16.17 -1.48 13.92
C LEU A 49 14.72 -1.72 13.54
N ASN A 50 14.17 -2.85 13.96
CA ASN A 50 12.74 -3.10 13.79
C ASN A 50 11.95 -2.13 14.66
N ASP A 51 11.16 -1.29 14.03
CA ASP A 51 10.27 -0.35 14.69
C ASP A 51 8.81 -0.82 14.65
N LEU A 52 8.08 -0.52 15.72
CA LEU A 52 6.64 -0.70 15.80
C LEU A 52 6.02 0.67 16.02
N ILE A 53 5.37 1.22 14.99
CA ILE A 53 4.88 2.60 14.98
C ILE A 53 3.37 2.60 14.73
N TYR A 54 2.65 3.38 15.54
CA TYR A 54 1.22 3.65 15.40
C TYR A 54 1.01 5.17 15.25
N GLY A 55 0.50 5.61 14.09
CA GLY A 55 0.06 6.98 13.86
C GLY A 55 -1.18 7.32 14.72
N ASN A 56 -2.21 6.48 14.62
CA ASN A 56 -3.50 6.57 15.31
C ASN A 56 -4.48 7.54 14.67
N GLN A 57 -4.53 8.83 15.03
CA GLN A 57 -5.49 9.79 14.47
C GLN A 57 -4.75 10.98 13.89
N GLY A 58 -5.05 11.35 12.66
CA GLY A 58 -4.46 12.51 11.99
C GLY A 58 -4.02 12.14 10.57
N GLU A 59 -3.62 13.12 9.78
CA GLU A 59 -2.94 12.84 8.51
C GLU A 59 -1.44 12.64 8.78
N ASP A 60 -1.02 11.39 9.00
CA ASP A 60 0.31 11.07 9.46
C ASP A 60 1.30 10.82 8.32
N LEU A 61 2.55 11.22 8.54
CA LEU A 61 3.70 10.93 7.69
C LEU A 61 4.67 10.02 8.45
N ILE A 62 4.77 8.75 8.07
CA ILE A 62 5.58 7.76 8.79
C ILE A 62 6.54 7.06 7.83
N ASP A 63 7.84 7.21 8.08
CA ASP A 63 8.92 6.44 7.46
C ASP A 63 9.50 5.47 8.50
N GLY A 64 9.55 4.16 8.23
CA GLY A 64 10.18 3.16 9.11
C GLY A 64 11.69 3.36 9.27
N GLY A 65 12.30 4.17 8.41
CA GLY A 65 13.71 4.51 8.46
C GLY A 65 14.53 3.71 7.47
N LEU A 66 15.86 3.72 7.67
CA LEU A 66 16.81 3.20 6.68
C LEU A 66 16.96 1.67 6.68
N GLY A 67 16.33 0.97 7.62
CA GLY A 67 16.30 -0.49 7.67
C GLY A 67 15.80 -1.01 9.01
N GLY A 68 15.62 -2.32 9.12
CA GLY A 68 14.76 -2.92 10.14
C GLY A 68 13.68 -3.72 9.42
N ASN A 69 12.96 -4.58 10.13
CA ASN A 69 11.70 -5.13 9.64
C ASN A 69 10.61 -4.44 10.44
N ASP A 70 10.05 -3.40 9.85
CA ASP A 70 9.18 -2.46 10.55
C ASP A 70 7.72 -2.89 10.45
N THR A 71 6.95 -2.52 11.46
CA THR A 71 5.49 -2.65 11.45
C THR A 71 4.89 -1.28 11.72
N ILE A 72 4.17 -0.76 10.73
CA ILE A 72 3.62 0.58 10.75
C ILE A 72 2.11 0.51 10.56
N TYR A 73 1.38 1.16 11.46
CA TYR A 73 -0.05 1.37 11.37
C TYR A 73 -0.31 2.87 11.21
N GLY A 74 -0.95 3.29 10.12
CA GLY A 74 -1.41 4.66 9.91
C GLY A 74 -2.48 5.01 10.92
N GLY A 75 -3.69 4.48 10.72
CA GLY A 75 -4.78 4.61 11.68
C GLY A 75 -5.99 5.25 11.03
N GLN A 76 -6.43 6.40 11.54
CA GLN A 76 -7.49 7.22 10.97
C GLN A 76 -6.90 8.48 10.40
N GLY A 77 -7.29 8.81 9.17
CA GLY A 77 -6.81 9.96 8.45
C GLY A 77 -6.08 9.53 7.18
N LYS A 78 -5.66 10.50 6.37
CA LYS A 78 -5.00 10.20 5.11
C LYS A 78 -3.52 10.07 5.35
N ASP A 79 -3.07 8.85 5.56
CA ASP A 79 -1.73 8.59 5.99
C ASP A 79 -0.79 8.34 4.82
N LEU A 80 0.47 8.65 5.08
CA LEU A 80 1.55 8.47 4.14
C LEU A 80 2.64 7.63 4.82
N LEU A 81 2.65 6.35 4.47
CA LEU A 81 3.44 5.31 5.11
C LEU A 81 4.53 4.79 4.16
N GLY A 82 5.75 4.71 4.66
CA GLY A 82 6.88 4.22 3.90
C GLY A 82 7.91 3.49 4.73
N SER A 83 8.71 2.65 4.07
CA SER A 83 9.99 2.16 4.58
C SER A 83 11.03 2.17 3.45
N THR A 84 12.31 2.19 3.81
CA THR A 84 13.39 2.17 2.81
C THR A 84 13.82 0.73 2.46
N SER A 85 13.95 -0.14 3.46
CA SER A 85 14.37 -1.53 3.27
C SER A 85 13.90 -2.43 4.41
N GLY A 86 13.98 -3.75 4.22
CA GLY A 86 13.52 -4.74 5.20
C GLY A 86 12.29 -5.49 4.73
N ASP A 87 11.92 -6.55 5.45
CA ASP A 87 10.64 -7.21 5.22
C ASP A 87 9.59 -6.53 6.14
N ASN A 88 8.89 -5.52 5.61
CA ASN A 88 8.04 -4.63 6.39
C ASN A 88 6.55 -4.99 6.32
N ILE A 89 5.79 -4.51 7.29
CA ILE A 89 4.33 -4.62 7.33
C ILE A 89 3.75 -3.21 7.49
N LEU A 90 3.05 -2.71 6.49
CA LEU A 90 2.41 -1.40 6.50
C LEU A 90 0.90 -1.58 6.37
N LEU A 91 0.15 -0.95 7.28
CA LEU A 91 -1.32 -0.95 7.28
C LEU A 91 -1.82 0.50 7.32
N GLY A 92 -2.51 0.95 6.29
CA GLY A 92 -3.17 2.27 6.28
C GLY A 92 -4.31 2.32 7.29
N ASN A 93 -5.19 1.32 7.22
CA ASN A 93 -6.38 1.08 8.03
C ASN A 93 -7.63 1.85 7.56
N PHE A 94 -7.76 3.15 7.82
CA PHE A 94 -8.98 3.90 7.52
C PHE A 94 -8.65 5.18 6.78
N ASP A 95 -9.58 5.57 5.89
CA ASP A 95 -9.45 6.70 4.98
C ASP A 95 -8.41 6.44 3.88
N ASN A 96 -8.12 7.44 3.06
CA ASN A 96 -7.36 7.23 1.83
C ASN A 96 -5.86 7.36 2.09
N ASP A 97 -5.16 6.25 2.02
CA ASP A 97 -3.76 6.14 2.41
C ASP A 97 -2.81 5.97 1.23
N LEU A 98 -1.53 6.20 1.50
CA LEU A 98 -0.45 5.91 0.57
C LEU A 98 0.66 5.09 1.22
N LEU A 99 0.94 3.92 0.66
CA LEU A 99 1.88 2.95 1.21
C LEU A 99 3.01 2.65 0.22
N THR A 100 4.26 2.65 0.68
CA THR A 100 5.41 2.13 -0.07
C THR A 100 6.34 1.27 0.80
N GLY A 101 6.58 0.02 0.39
CA GLY A 101 7.35 -0.95 1.19
C GLY A 101 8.87 -0.75 1.14
N GLY A 102 9.37 -0.24 0.01
CA GLY A 102 10.79 -0.16 -0.25
C GLY A 102 11.40 -1.52 -0.58
N ALA A 103 12.69 -1.68 -0.30
CA ALA A 103 13.39 -2.91 -0.67
C ALA A 103 13.19 -4.05 0.34
N GLY A 104 12.51 -5.12 -0.06
CA GLY A 104 12.42 -6.35 0.74
C GLY A 104 11.21 -7.17 0.35
N ASN A 105 10.78 -8.12 1.17
CA ASN A 105 9.50 -8.81 0.96
C ASN A 105 8.47 -8.17 1.88
N ASP A 106 7.71 -7.23 1.35
CA ASP A 106 6.82 -6.40 2.14
C ASP A 106 5.38 -6.92 2.13
N GLN A 107 4.62 -6.54 3.15
CA GLN A 107 3.18 -6.74 3.23
C GLN A 107 2.49 -5.40 3.39
N LEU A 108 1.78 -4.96 2.35
CA LEU A 108 1.13 -3.65 2.30
C LEU A 108 -0.38 -3.82 2.19
N PHE A 109 -1.11 -3.27 3.16
CA PHE A 109 -2.57 -3.34 3.25
C PHE A 109 -3.13 -1.92 3.35
N GLY A 110 -3.91 -1.50 2.35
CA GLY A 110 -4.55 -0.18 2.32
C GLY A 110 -5.57 -0.04 3.45
N GLY A 111 -6.62 -0.84 3.39
CA GLY A 111 -7.62 -0.92 4.46
C GLY A 111 -8.98 -0.47 3.96
N GLN A 112 -9.55 0.57 4.55
CA GLN A 112 -10.79 1.18 4.09
C GLN A 112 -10.48 2.54 3.46
N GLY A 113 -10.66 2.69 2.16
CA GLY A 113 -10.37 3.96 1.51
C GLY A 113 -10.15 3.78 0.03
N ASP A 114 -9.91 4.88 -0.68
CA ASP A 114 -9.30 4.80 -2.01
C ASP A 114 -7.78 4.95 -1.83
N ASP A 115 -7.07 3.82 -1.77
CA ASP A 115 -5.66 3.77 -1.38
C ASP A 115 -4.70 3.73 -2.57
N LEU A 116 -3.46 4.12 -2.32
CA LEU A 116 -2.36 4.03 -3.27
C LEU A 116 -1.21 3.19 -2.71
N ILE A 117 -0.94 2.06 -3.36
CA ILE A 117 0.01 1.08 -2.83
C ILE A 117 1.12 0.81 -3.84
N GLY A 118 2.37 0.99 -3.41
CA GLY A 118 3.59 0.73 -4.17
C GLY A 118 4.44 -0.39 -3.55
N GLY A 119 4.60 -1.50 -4.26
CA GLY A 119 5.54 -2.59 -3.89
C GLY A 119 6.94 -2.41 -4.52
N GLU A 120 7.39 -1.17 -4.67
CA GLU A 120 8.66 -0.87 -5.35
C GLU A 120 9.87 -1.05 -4.43
N GLY A 121 11.03 -1.37 -5.01
CA GLY A 121 12.27 -1.62 -4.25
C GLY A 121 12.82 -3.05 -4.40
N GLY A 122 12.06 -3.94 -5.05
CA GLY A 122 12.42 -5.33 -5.30
C GLY A 122 11.68 -6.30 -4.38
N GLY A 123 12.12 -7.56 -4.33
CA GLY A 123 11.59 -8.58 -3.42
C GLY A 123 10.14 -9.02 -3.68
N ASN A 124 9.65 -10.00 -2.90
CA ASN A 124 8.36 -10.64 -3.19
C ASN A 124 7.26 -10.13 -2.26
N ASP A 125 6.53 -9.11 -2.70
CA ASP A 125 5.57 -8.44 -1.83
C ASP A 125 4.18 -9.06 -1.92
N THR A 126 3.42 -8.85 -0.84
CA THR A 126 1.99 -9.08 -0.76
C THR A 126 1.29 -7.75 -0.64
N LEU A 127 0.40 -7.44 -1.59
CA LEU A 127 -0.24 -6.14 -1.74
C LEU A 127 -1.76 -6.31 -1.75
N SER A 128 -2.48 -5.55 -0.94
CA SER A 128 -3.94 -5.52 -0.94
C SER A 128 -4.45 -4.12 -0.70
N GLY A 129 -5.37 -3.66 -1.56
CA GLY A 129 -6.11 -2.43 -1.31
C GLY A 129 -7.18 -2.60 -0.22
N ASP A 130 -7.66 -3.83 -0.03
CA ASP A 130 -8.81 -4.16 0.80
C ASP A 130 -10.11 -3.50 0.28
N LEU A 131 -10.70 -2.54 1.00
CA LEU A 131 -12.02 -1.98 0.70
C LEU A 131 -11.91 -0.58 0.11
N GLY A 132 -12.63 -0.35 -0.98
CA GLY A 132 -12.69 0.91 -1.71
C GLY A 132 -12.06 0.79 -3.08
N ARG A 133 -11.76 1.92 -3.73
CA ARG A 133 -11.16 1.92 -5.06
C ARG A 133 -9.67 2.20 -4.96
N ASP A 134 -8.91 1.13 -5.07
CA ASP A 134 -7.47 1.22 -4.87
C ASP A 134 -6.68 1.27 -6.17
N ILE A 135 -5.47 1.80 -6.08
CA ILE A 135 -4.49 1.74 -7.16
C ILE A 135 -3.25 1.04 -6.62
N ILE A 136 -2.93 -0.10 -7.21
CA ILE A 136 -1.83 -0.95 -6.75
C ILE A 136 -0.78 -1.07 -7.85
N LEU A 137 0.41 -0.57 -7.56
CA LEU A 137 1.58 -0.62 -8.40
C LEU A 137 2.61 -1.56 -7.78
N GLY A 138 2.58 -2.82 -8.20
CA GLY A 138 3.53 -3.80 -7.68
C GLY A 138 4.97 -3.56 -8.15
N ARG A 139 5.23 -2.70 -9.13
CA ARG A 139 6.60 -2.36 -9.52
C ARG A 139 6.67 -1.02 -10.23
N ASN A 140 7.85 -0.42 -10.23
CA ASN A 140 8.17 0.77 -11.01
C ASN A 140 8.88 0.39 -12.33
N THR A 141 8.48 1.03 -13.43
CA THR A 141 9.04 0.80 -14.78
C THR A 141 10.53 1.12 -14.94
N LEU A 142 11.13 1.83 -13.97
CA LEU A 142 12.54 2.22 -13.99
C LEU A 142 13.49 1.13 -13.49
N PHE A 143 12.98 0.10 -12.81
CA PHE A 143 13.79 -1.00 -12.28
C PHE A 143 13.46 -2.31 -12.99
N SER A 144 14.47 -3.15 -13.22
CA SER A 144 14.28 -4.51 -13.73
C SER A 144 13.79 -5.46 -12.63
N ASP A 145 12.76 -5.06 -11.91
CA ASP A 145 12.17 -5.89 -10.87
C ASP A 145 11.45 -7.07 -11.53
N THR A 146 12.02 -8.27 -11.31
CA THR A 146 11.50 -9.55 -11.80
C THR A 146 11.00 -10.42 -10.65
N ASN A 147 10.96 -9.88 -9.43
CA ASN A 147 10.41 -10.57 -8.30
C ASN A 147 8.88 -10.68 -8.43
N ARG A 148 8.35 -11.70 -7.76
CA ARG A 148 6.92 -12.01 -7.79
C ARG A 148 6.19 -11.12 -6.81
N LYS A 149 5.18 -10.40 -7.29
CA LYS A 149 4.18 -9.76 -6.43
C LYS A 149 2.93 -10.62 -6.32
N LEU A 150 2.38 -10.69 -5.11
CA LEU A 150 1.09 -11.30 -4.82
C LEU A 150 0.08 -10.20 -4.54
N TYR A 151 -0.88 -10.02 -5.44
CA TYR A 151 -1.98 -9.09 -5.25
C TYR A 151 -3.15 -9.84 -4.62
N LEU A 152 -3.58 -9.44 -3.43
CA LEU A 152 -4.75 -10.00 -2.76
C LEU A 152 -5.98 -9.17 -3.15
N LEU A 153 -6.94 -9.84 -3.79
CA LEU A 153 -8.15 -9.21 -4.29
C LEU A 153 -9.39 -9.78 -3.62
N GLN A 154 -10.35 -8.90 -3.39
CA GLN A 154 -11.64 -9.23 -2.82
C GLN A 154 -12.78 -8.63 -3.64
N ALA A 155 -13.96 -9.25 -3.58
CA ALA A 155 -15.14 -8.69 -4.21
C ALA A 155 -15.74 -7.58 -3.34
N GLU A 156 -15.76 -6.38 -3.89
CA GLU A 156 -16.31 -5.17 -3.30
C GLU A 156 -17.86 -5.13 -3.39
N PRO A 157 -18.61 -5.16 -2.28
CA PRO A 157 -20.06 -5.19 -2.34
C PRO A 157 -20.64 -3.99 -3.11
N ASN A 158 -21.38 -4.28 -4.18
CA ASN A 158 -22.06 -3.29 -5.05
C ASN A 158 -21.16 -2.45 -5.98
N VAL A 159 -19.91 -2.85 -6.20
CA VAL A 159 -19.07 -2.22 -7.23
C VAL A 159 -19.30 -2.89 -8.59
N PHE A 160 -19.84 -2.12 -9.54
CA PHE A 160 -20.13 -2.58 -10.91
C PHE A 160 -19.56 -1.64 -11.99
N ASN A 161 -18.83 -0.60 -11.58
CA ASN A 161 -18.24 0.40 -12.47
C ASN A 161 -16.72 0.28 -12.41
N VAL A 162 -16.08 0.21 -13.59
CA VAL A 162 -14.61 0.09 -13.71
C VAL A 162 -13.86 1.25 -13.06
N ASN A 163 -14.49 2.43 -12.96
CA ASN A 163 -13.92 3.61 -12.29
C ASN A 163 -14.08 3.58 -10.77
N SER A 164 -14.62 2.50 -10.21
CA SER A 164 -14.88 2.28 -8.78
C SER A 164 -14.26 0.97 -8.29
N ALA A 165 -13.49 0.27 -9.14
CA ALA A 165 -12.84 -0.98 -8.80
C ALA A 165 -11.32 -0.78 -8.74
N ASP A 166 -10.65 -1.66 -8.01
CA ASP A 166 -9.19 -1.66 -7.90
C ASP A 166 -8.52 -1.67 -9.26
N LEU A 167 -7.45 -0.89 -9.40
CA LEU A 167 -6.62 -0.84 -10.59
C LEU A 167 -5.21 -1.33 -10.26
N ILE A 168 -4.85 -2.46 -10.86
CA ILE A 168 -3.50 -3.01 -10.80
C ILE A 168 -2.73 -2.59 -12.04
N GLY A 169 -1.65 -1.85 -11.81
CA GLY A 169 -0.68 -1.46 -12.84
C GLY A 169 0.57 -2.32 -12.82
N ASN A 170 1.28 -2.30 -13.95
CA ASN A 170 2.60 -2.92 -14.13
C ASN A 170 2.69 -4.41 -13.78
N PHE A 171 1.62 -5.17 -13.97
CA PHE A 171 1.59 -6.62 -13.77
C PHE A 171 2.50 -7.36 -14.76
N LEU A 172 3.29 -8.34 -14.28
CA LEU A 172 4.20 -9.14 -15.08
C LEU A 172 3.66 -10.56 -15.24
N VAL A 173 3.15 -10.81 -16.45
CA VAL A 173 2.58 -12.10 -16.86
C VAL A 173 3.58 -13.24 -16.62
N GLY A 174 3.11 -14.29 -15.95
CA GLY A 174 3.90 -15.49 -15.63
C GLY A 174 4.86 -15.34 -14.45
N VAL A 175 4.94 -14.16 -13.84
CA VAL A 175 5.71 -13.91 -12.62
C VAL A 175 4.76 -13.61 -11.48
N ASP A 176 3.91 -12.60 -11.64
CA ASP A 176 2.97 -12.16 -10.60
C ASP A 176 1.74 -13.04 -10.48
N GLN A 177 1.13 -12.98 -9.30
CA GLN A 177 -0.01 -13.81 -8.92
C GLN A 177 -1.11 -13.01 -8.25
N PHE A 178 -2.33 -13.56 -8.32
CA PHE A 178 -3.50 -13.07 -7.62
C PHE A 178 -3.92 -14.07 -6.56
N GLY A 179 -4.05 -13.60 -5.33
CA GLY A 179 -4.77 -14.27 -4.28
C GLY A 179 -6.21 -13.82 -4.25
N LEU A 180 -7.15 -14.76 -4.30
CA LEU A 180 -8.57 -14.45 -4.12
C LEU A 180 -8.95 -14.67 -2.66
N THR A 181 -9.50 -13.66 -2.01
CA THR A 181 -9.95 -13.74 -0.62
C THR A 181 -11.46 -13.96 -0.53
N GLY A 182 -12.03 -13.94 0.69
CA GLY A 182 -13.49 -14.08 0.87
C GLY A 182 -14.05 -15.46 0.48
N GLY A 183 -13.19 -16.47 0.31
CA GLY A 183 -13.58 -17.82 -0.14
C GLY A 183 -13.77 -17.96 -1.65
N LEU A 184 -13.44 -16.92 -2.43
CA LEU A 184 -13.46 -16.98 -3.89
C LEU A 184 -12.36 -17.88 -4.44
N THR A 185 -12.64 -18.54 -5.55
CA THR A 185 -11.69 -19.34 -6.32
C THR A 185 -11.63 -18.87 -7.76
N ALA A 186 -10.65 -19.35 -8.52
CA ALA A 186 -10.53 -19.04 -9.95
C ALA A 186 -11.76 -19.48 -10.78
N ASN A 187 -12.60 -20.39 -10.27
CA ASN A 187 -13.84 -20.80 -10.93
C ASN A 187 -15.00 -19.82 -10.66
N ASP A 188 -14.87 -18.96 -9.64
CA ASP A 188 -15.90 -18.02 -9.23
C ASP A 188 -15.76 -16.67 -9.93
N ILE A 189 -14.71 -16.48 -10.74
CA ILE A 189 -14.42 -15.23 -11.44
C ILE A 189 -14.66 -15.33 -12.96
N ALA A 190 -14.98 -14.21 -13.57
CA ALA A 190 -15.03 -14.02 -15.01
C ALA A 190 -14.04 -12.92 -15.42
N LEU A 191 -13.33 -13.16 -16.52
CA LEU A 191 -12.38 -12.23 -17.13
C LEU A 191 -12.97 -11.63 -18.41
N GLU A 192 -12.87 -10.32 -18.56
CA GLU A 192 -13.32 -9.59 -19.75
C GLU A 192 -12.26 -8.63 -20.26
N GLU A 193 -12.03 -8.62 -21.56
CA GLU A 193 -11.12 -7.66 -22.18
C GLU A 193 -11.79 -6.27 -22.24
N ILE A 194 -11.06 -5.25 -21.78
CA ILE A 194 -11.47 -3.85 -21.87
C ILE A 194 -10.49 -3.09 -22.76
N GLN A 195 -11.01 -2.17 -23.57
CA GLN A 195 -10.18 -1.35 -24.46
C GLN A 195 -10.62 0.11 -24.43
N ASN A 196 -9.65 1.00 -24.39
CA ASN A 196 -9.84 2.46 -24.40
C ASN A 196 -10.77 2.96 -23.28
N VAL A 197 -10.68 2.37 -22.09
CA VAL A 197 -11.44 2.82 -20.91
C VAL A 197 -10.73 4.01 -20.31
N SER A 198 -11.44 5.14 -20.21
CA SER A 198 -10.92 6.32 -19.53
C SER A 198 -10.97 6.12 -18.02
N ILE A 199 -9.81 6.14 -17.38
CA ILE A 199 -9.63 6.17 -15.94
C ILE A 199 -9.05 7.53 -15.57
N THR A 200 -9.56 8.12 -14.50
CA THR A 200 -9.03 9.35 -13.93
C THR A 200 -8.60 9.08 -12.51
N ILE A 201 -7.32 9.33 -12.26
CA ILE A 201 -6.66 9.17 -10.99
C ILE A 201 -6.39 10.57 -10.46
N ASN A 202 -7.21 10.98 -9.48
CA ASN A 202 -7.07 12.25 -8.81
C ASN A 202 -6.45 11.99 -7.43
N PHE A 203 -5.13 11.98 -7.36
CA PHE A 203 -4.45 12.04 -6.07
C PHE A 203 -4.24 13.49 -5.68
N ASP A 204 -4.68 13.85 -4.48
CA ASP A 204 -4.45 15.15 -3.87
C ASP A 204 -3.01 15.19 -3.34
N GLY A 205 -2.04 15.06 -4.27
CA GLY A 205 -0.62 15.03 -3.96
C GLY A 205 -0.18 16.40 -3.47
N ASN A 206 -0.28 16.65 -2.17
CA ASN A 206 0.29 17.84 -1.55
C ASN A 206 1.84 17.79 -1.65
N GLN A 207 2.51 18.88 -1.27
CA GLN A 207 3.98 18.95 -1.30
C GLN A 207 4.64 17.88 -0.39
N ALA A 208 3.97 17.45 0.69
CA ALA A 208 4.49 16.42 1.60
C ALA A 208 4.58 15.04 0.92
N PHE A 209 3.63 14.72 0.04
CA PHE A 209 3.69 13.52 -0.79
C PHE A 209 4.91 13.55 -1.73
N GLN A 210 5.17 14.67 -2.40
CA GLN A 210 6.35 14.82 -3.27
C GLN A 210 7.67 14.81 -2.48
N ASP A 211 7.65 15.39 -1.28
CA ASP A 211 8.81 15.45 -0.40
C ASP A 211 9.15 14.06 0.15
N LEU A 212 8.16 13.26 0.56
CA LEU A 212 8.41 11.88 1.00
C LEU A 212 8.85 10.98 -0.14
N ILE A 213 8.17 11.03 -1.29
CA ILE A 213 8.59 10.32 -2.50
C ILE A 213 10.04 10.69 -2.83
N GLY A 214 10.43 11.96 -2.70
CA GLY A 214 11.82 12.41 -2.85
C GLY A 214 12.80 11.97 -1.76
N ILE A 215 12.33 11.63 -0.55
CA ILE A 215 13.12 11.11 0.57
C ILE A 215 13.29 9.59 0.46
N LEU A 216 12.21 8.85 0.19
CA LEU A 216 12.16 7.39 0.12
C LEU A 216 12.75 6.86 -1.20
N ASP A 217 12.46 7.52 -2.33
CA ASP A 217 13.09 7.25 -3.63
C ASP A 217 13.31 8.59 -4.40
N PRO A 218 14.51 9.20 -4.27
CA PRO A 218 14.84 10.46 -4.95
C PRO A 218 14.69 10.45 -6.49
N SER A 219 14.47 9.29 -7.11
CA SER A 219 14.26 9.12 -8.56
C SER A 219 12.78 8.97 -8.99
N SER A 220 11.85 8.90 -8.05
CA SER A 220 10.47 8.40 -8.23
C SER A 220 9.38 9.45 -8.56
N SER A 221 9.75 10.69 -8.90
CA SER A 221 8.84 11.79 -9.30
C SER A 221 7.80 11.49 -10.40
N THR A 222 7.79 10.27 -10.95
CA THR A 222 6.93 9.80 -12.05
C THR A 222 6.09 8.55 -11.71
N LEU A 223 6.13 8.04 -10.48
CA LEU A 223 5.47 6.81 -10.01
C LEU A 223 4.07 6.57 -10.63
N PHE A 224 3.23 7.61 -10.64
CA PHE A 224 1.82 7.53 -11.05
C PHE A 224 1.53 8.19 -12.39
N SER A 225 2.55 8.76 -13.05
CA SER A 225 2.38 9.58 -14.25
C SER A 225 1.86 8.81 -15.48
N GLY A 226 1.90 7.46 -15.45
CA GLY A 226 1.50 6.59 -16.55
C GLY A 226 0.09 6.01 -16.48
N LEU A 227 -0.61 6.10 -15.34
CA LEU A 227 -1.93 5.48 -15.17
C LEU A 227 -3.11 6.44 -15.42
N ASN A 228 -2.84 7.75 -15.50
CA ASN A 228 -3.86 8.74 -15.80
C ASN A 228 -4.18 8.77 -17.30
N GLY A 229 -5.41 8.42 -17.69
CA GLY A 229 -5.86 8.47 -19.08
C GLY A 229 -6.62 7.24 -19.55
N SER A 230 -6.42 6.86 -20.81
CA SER A 230 -7.11 5.73 -21.41
C SER A 230 -6.28 4.47 -21.26
N ILE A 231 -6.82 3.46 -20.57
CA ILE A 231 -6.19 2.15 -20.40
C ILE A 231 -6.89 1.07 -21.24
N SER A 232 -6.17 -0.02 -21.54
CA SER A 232 -6.75 -1.29 -21.98
C SER A 232 -6.26 -2.39 -21.04
N GLY A 233 -6.91 -3.55 -21.02
CA GLY A 233 -6.50 -4.64 -20.13
C GLY A 233 -7.60 -5.65 -19.86
N THR A 234 -7.58 -6.21 -18.64
CA THR A 234 -8.52 -7.23 -18.20
C THR A 234 -9.31 -6.77 -16.99
N LEU A 235 -10.63 -6.82 -17.09
CA LEU A 235 -11.55 -6.71 -15.97
C LEU A 235 -11.75 -8.09 -15.31
N ILE A 236 -11.66 -8.13 -13.99
CA ILE A 236 -11.96 -9.28 -13.13
C ILE A 236 -13.25 -8.99 -12.37
N ARG A 237 -14.21 -9.90 -12.43
CA ARG A 237 -15.45 -9.82 -11.67
C ARG A 237 -15.87 -11.18 -11.13
N GLU A 238 -16.68 -11.19 -10.08
CA GLU A 238 -17.36 -12.40 -9.64
C GLU A 238 -18.40 -12.81 -10.69
N ALA A 239 -18.33 -14.06 -11.15
CA ALA A 239 -19.19 -14.58 -12.20
C ALA A 239 -20.66 -14.68 -11.76
N SER A 240 -20.91 -14.88 -10.46
CA SER A 240 -22.23 -15.14 -9.91
C SER A 240 -23.07 -13.85 -9.74
N THR A 241 -22.42 -12.76 -9.30
CA THR A 241 -23.06 -11.48 -8.98
C THR A 241 -22.81 -10.41 -10.04
N GLY A 242 -21.71 -10.53 -10.79
CA GLY A 242 -21.21 -9.48 -11.69
C GLY A 242 -20.43 -8.37 -10.97
N THR A 243 -20.25 -8.47 -9.65
CA THR A 243 -19.48 -7.53 -8.85
C THR A 243 -18.03 -7.50 -9.30
N MET A 244 -17.47 -6.31 -9.47
CA MET A 244 -16.07 -6.14 -9.85
C MET A 244 -15.15 -6.46 -8.67
N ILE A 245 -14.04 -7.10 -9.02
CA ILE A 245 -12.96 -7.46 -8.08
C ILE A 245 -11.74 -6.58 -8.38
N GLY A 246 -11.50 -6.25 -9.65
CA GLY A 246 -10.41 -5.36 -10.02
C GLY A 246 -10.17 -5.33 -11.52
N VAL A 247 -9.27 -4.46 -11.93
CA VAL A 247 -8.85 -4.22 -13.31
C VAL A 247 -7.34 -4.34 -13.37
N VAL A 248 -6.84 -5.14 -14.31
CA VAL A 248 -5.40 -5.27 -14.58
C VAL A 248 -5.08 -4.58 -15.88
N ALA A 249 -4.29 -3.51 -15.81
CA ALA A 249 -3.89 -2.74 -16.97
C ALA A 249 -2.92 -3.52 -17.86
N ASP A 250 -3.05 -3.34 -19.17
CA ASP A 250 -2.15 -3.83 -20.23
C ASP A 250 -1.90 -5.34 -20.26
N VAL A 251 -2.83 -6.13 -19.70
CA VAL A 251 -2.81 -7.60 -19.72
C VAL A 251 -4.10 -8.13 -20.33
N THR A 252 -4.02 -9.11 -21.24
CA THR A 252 -5.20 -9.75 -21.83
C THR A 252 -5.77 -10.85 -20.93
N PRO A 253 -7.07 -11.21 -21.09
CA PRO A 253 -7.67 -12.27 -20.28
C PRO A 253 -6.93 -13.62 -20.38
N GLU A 254 -6.44 -13.96 -21.58
CA GLU A 254 -5.66 -15.19 -21.82
C GLU A 254 -4.34 -15.18 -21.04
N GLN A 255 -3.66 -14.03 -20.98
CA GLN A 255 -2.42 -13.88 -20.24
C GLN A 255 -2.64 -13.97 -18.72
N LEU A 256 -3.78 -13.46 -18.23
CA LEU A 256 -4.08 -13.41 -16.80
C LEU A 256 -4.57 -14.74 -16.22
N GLN A 257 -5.14 -15.62 -17.05
CA GLN A 257 -5.89 -16.80 -16.61
C GLN A 257 -5.11 -17.72 -15.66
N ASN A 258 -3.79 -17.80 -15.79
CA ASN A 258 -2.93 -18.69 -15.00
C ASN A 258 -2.25 -18.03 -13.79
N SER A 259 -2.59 -16.78 -13.48
CA SER A 259 -2.00 -16.04 -12.36
C SER A 259 -2.76 -16.21 -11.04
N PHE A 260 -3.97 -16.76 -11.07
CA PHE A 260 -4.78 -16.94 -9.87
C PHE A 260 -4.33 -18.14 -9.03
N ILE A 261 -4.23 -17.93 -7.73
CA ILE A 261 -3.95 -18.96 -6.73
C ILE A 261 -5.03 -18.96 -5.65
N THR A 262 -5.18 -20.08 -4.96
CA THR A 262 -5.94 -20.15 -3.71
C THR A 262 -5.00 -19.76 -2.56
N VAL A 263 -5.43 -18.82 -1.73
CA VAL A 263 -4.69 -18.31 -0.57
C VAL A 263 -5.39 -18.72 0.71
#